data_AF-A0A6C0IW37-F1
#
_entry.id   AF-A0A6C0IW37-F1
#
_cell.length_a   1.000
_cell.length_b   1.000
_cell.length_c   1.000
_cell.angle_alpha   90.00
_cell.angle_beta   90.00
_cell.angle_gamma   90.00
#
_symmetry.space_group_name_H-M   'P 1'
#
loop_
_entity.id
_entity.type
_entity.pdbx_description
1 polymer ?
#
loop_
_entity_poly.entity_id
_entity_poly.type
_entity_poly.pdbx_seq_one_letter_code
_entity_poly.pdbx_strand_id
1 'polypeptide(L)'
;MNKYFVEFLGTLFLVFVIFATNNYLAIGAALAIAVLLGGAISGGAFNPAVSIAMLYAGKMPRSDLIPYIVAQVAGGLAAFELYKMSLR
;
A
#
# COMPACT_ATOMS: atom_id res chain seq x y z
N MET A 1 11.62 7.82 7.96
CA MET A 1 10.50 8.09 7.02
C MET A 1 9.18 8.03 7.78
N ASN A 2 8.18 8.82 7.41
CA ASN A 2 6.85 8.79 8.04
C ASN A 2 6.09 7.53 7.61
N LYS A 3 5.53 6.77 8.56
CA LYS A 3 4.79 5.52 8.31
C LYS A 3 3.61 5.67 7.34
N TYR A 4 2.87 6.79 7.42
CA TYR A 4 1.74 7.05 6.51
C TYR A 4 2.21 7.31 5.08
N PHE A 5 3.38 7.96 4.91
CA PHE A 5 3.97 8.16 3.59
C PHE A 5 4.46 6.84 2.98
N VAL A 6 4.99 5.93 3.81
CA VAL A 6 5.38 4.58 3.37
C VAL A 6 4.15 3.79 2.91
N GLU A 7 3.06 3.84 3.67
CA GLU A 7 1.78 3.21 3.29
C GLU A 7 1.24 3.77 1.97
N PHE A 8 1.28 5.08 1.79
CA PHE A 8 0.92 5.73 0.53
C PHE A 8 1.75 5.22 -0.66
N LEU A 9 3.09 5.24 -0.55
CA LEU A 9 3.98 4.82 -1.64
C LEU A 9 3.86 3.32 -1.94
N GLY A 10 3.73 2.49 -0.90
CA GLY A 10 3.59 1.05 -1.06
C GLY A 10 2.27 0.69 -1.73
N THR A 11 1.15 1.31 -1.33
CA THR A 11 -0.14 1.09 -2.01
C THR A 11 -0.13 1.67 -3.42
N LEU A 12 0.51 2.83 -3.64
CA LEU A 12 0.67 3.40 -4.98
C LEU A 12 1.38 2.40 -5.91
N PHE A 13 2.53 1.88 -5.48
CA PHE A 13 3.29 0.92 -6.26
C PHE A 13 2.51 -0.36 -6.52
N LEU A 14 1.90 -0.93 -5.49
CA LEU A 14 1.10 -2.16 -5.59
C LEU A 14 -0.06 -2.00 -6.58
N VAL A 15 -0.86 -0.94 -6.43
CA VAL A 15 -2.05 -0.71 -7.26
C VAL A 15 -1.66 -0.36 -8.70
N PHE A 16 -0.55 0.37 -8.91
CA PHE A 16 -0.05 0.63 -10.26
C PHE A 16 0.30 -0.68 -10.98
N VAL A 17 1.00 -1.60 -10.30
CA VAL A 17 1.35 -2.91 -10.89
C VAL A 17 0.10 -3.76 -11.19
N ILE A 18 -0.94 -3.68 -10.35
CA ILE A 18 -2.24 -4.32 -10.63
C ILE A 18 -2.78 -3.83 -11.97
N PHE A 19 -2.91 -2.50 -12.16
CA PHE A 19 -3.43 -1.93 -13.40
C PHE A 19 -2.53 -2.19 -14.61
N ALA A 20 -1.21 -2.09 -14.43
CA ALA A 20 -0.25 -2.21 -15.53
C ALA A 20 -0.12 -3.64 -16.06
N THR A 21 -0.32 -4.66 -15.22
CA THR A 21 0.03 -6.04 -15.57
C THR A 21 -1.12 -7.03 -15.50
N ASN A 22 -2.07 -6.83 -14.58
CA ASN A 22 -3.09 -7.83 -14.21
C ASN A 22 -2.51 -9.25 -14.01
N ASN A 23 -1.26 -9.36 -13.56
CA ASN A 23 -0.54 -10.62 -13.42
C ASN A 23 -0.25 -10.91 -11.94
N TYR A 24 -0.71 -12.07 -11.45
CA TYR A 24 -0.62 -12.41 -10.04
C TYR A 24 0.82 -12.52 -9.51
N LEU A 25 1.79 -12.96 -10.32
CA LEU A 25 3.20 -13.00 -9.93
C LEU A 25 3.78 -11.59 -9.80
N ALA A 26 3.47 -10.70 -10.75
CA ALA A 26 3.94 -9.32 -10.69
C ALA A 26 3.35 -8.58 -9.48
N ILE A 27 2.06 -8.76 -9.20
CA ILE A 27 1.39 -8.19 -8.03
C ILE A 27 2.01 -8.72 -6.73
N GLY A 28 2.23 -10.03 -6.63
CA GLY A 28 2.86 -10.65 -5.47
C GLY A 28 4.29 -10.15 -5.25
N ALA A 29 5.08 -10.04 -6.31
CA ALA A 29 6.43 -9.49 -6.25
C ALA A 29 6.44 -8.01 -5.83
N ALA A 30 5.52 -7.20 -6.36
CA ALA A 30 5.39 -5.80 -5.98
C ALA A 30 5.09 -5.63 -4.48
N LEU A 31 4.15 -6.42 -3.95
CA LEU A 31 3.86 -6.44 -2.52
C LEU A 31 5.08 -6.88 -1.70
N ALA A 32 5.76 -7.95 -2.11
CA ALA A 32 6.96 -8.44 -1.41
C ALA A 32 8.05 -7.37 -1.34
N ILE A 33 8.33 -6.68 -2.45
CA ILE A 33 9.29 -5.57 -2.51
C ILE A 33 8.84 -4.43 -1.60
N ALA A 34 7.57 -4.02 -1.64
CA ALA A 34 7.04 -2.96 -0.79
C ALA A 34 7.22 -3.30 0.70
N VAL A 35 6.96 -4.55 1.10
CA VAL A 35 7.14 -5.02 2.49
C VAL A 35 8.63 -5.07 2.87
N LEU A 36 9.51 -5.55 2.00
CA LEU A 36 10.95 -5.59 2.27
C LEU A 36 11.54 -4.18 2.50
N LEU A 37 11.07 -3.19 1.75
CA LEU A 37 11.57 -1.82 1.84
C LEU A 37 10.87 -0.98 2.91
N GLY A 38 9.55 -1.15 3.08
CA GLY A 38 8.71 -0.30 3.92
C GLY A 38 8.18 -0.94 5.19
N GLY A 39 8.27 -2.27 5.31
CA GLY A 39 7.68 -3.03 6.41
C GLY A 39 8.27 -2.68 7.77
N ALA A 40 9.59 -2.48 7.87
CA ALA A 40 10.25 -2.08 9.11
C ALA A 40 9.84 -0.67 9.61
N ILE A 41 9.25 0.16 8.75
CA ILE A 41 8.87 1.55 9.06
C ILE A 41 7.38 1.66 9.38
N SER A 42 6.53 0.97 8.61
CA SER A 42 5.05 1.10 8.67
C SER A 42 4.34 -0.15 9.20
N GLY A 43 5.02 -1.29 9.24
CA GLY A 43 4.41 -2.61 9.40
C GLY A 43 3.94 -3.24 8.08
N GLY A 44 3.93 -2.47 6.98
CA GLY A 44 3.76 -2.98 5.61
C GLY A 44 2.36 -3.48 5.32
N ALA A 45 1.33 -2.75 5.74
CA ALA A 45 -0.06 -3.17 5.53
C ALA A 45 -0.45 -3.00 4.06
N PHE A 46 -0.18 -1.82 3.49
CA PHE A 46 -0.47 -1.37 2.13
C PHE A 46 -1.90 -1.62 1.64
N ASN A 47 -2.81 -1.90 2.58
CA ASN A 47 -4.16 -2.37 2.33
C ASN A 47 -5.03 -2.12 3.58
N PRO A 48 -6.24 -1.54 3.43
CA PRO A 48 -7.15 -1.29 4.53
C PRO A 48 -7.53 -2.54 5.33
N ALA A 49 -7.82 -3.66 4.66
CA ALA A 49 -8.19 -4.91 5.30
C ALA A 49 -7.01 -5.49 6.12
N VAL A 50 -5.79 -5.39 5.61
CA VAL A 50 -4.58 -5.81 6.33
C VAL A 50 -4.34 -4.91 7.54
N SER A 51 -4.57 -3.59 7.43
CA SER A 51 -4.46 -2.65 8.56
C SER A 51 -5.45 -2.99 9.67
N ILE A 52 -6.69 -3.32 9.32
CA ILE A 52 -7.71 -3.79 10.26
C ILE A 52 -7.24 -5.10 10.92
N ALA A 53 -6.74 -6.06 10.15
CA ALA A 53 -6.23 -7.33 10.68
C ALA A 53 -5.05 -7.11 11.64
N MET A 54 -4.10 -6.22 11.28
CA MET A 54 -2.97 -5.85 12.15
C MET A 54 -3.43 -5.21 13.45
N LEU A 55 -4.46 -4.37 13.41
CA LEU A 55 -5.04 -3.79 14.61
C LEU A 55 -5.58 -4.87 15.55
N TYR A 56 -6.39 -5.80 15.04
CA TYR A 56 -6.93 -6.90 15.84
C TYR A 56 -5.87 -7.90 16.31
N ALA A 57 -4.78 -8.04 15.55
CA ALA A 57 -3.62 -8.84 15.94
C ALA A 57 -2.71 -8.14 16.98
N GLY A 58 -3.05 -6.93 17.44
CA GLY A 58 -2.24 -6.16 18.39
C GLY A 58 -0.93 -5.62 17.79
N LYS A 59 -0.80 -5.60 16.46
CA LYS A 59 0.40 -5.15 15.72
C LYS A 59 0.32 -3.70 15.26
N MET A 60 -0.79 -3.00 15.52
CA MET A 60 -1.01 -1.61 15.14
C MET A 60 -1.77 -0.86 16.25
N PRO A 61 -1.38 0.38 16.60
CA PRO A 61 -2.18 1.23 17.47
C PRO A 61 -3.54 1.59 16.86
N ARG A 62 -4.61 1.64 17.67
CA ARG A 62 -5.95 2.06 17.19
C ARG A 62 -5.96 3.42 16.50
N SER A 63 -5.14 4.35 16.99
CA SER A 63 -5.01 5.70 16.44
C SER A 63 -4.42 5.75 15.03
N ASP A 64 -3.74 4.69 14.59
CA ASP A 64 -3.12 4.63 13.26
C ASP A 64 -4.07 4.09 12.18
N LEU A 65 -5.15 3.40 12.54
CA LEU A 65 -6.00 2.71 11.56
C LEU A 65 -6.55 3.67 10.51
N ILE A 66 -7.19 4.76 10.93
CA ILE A 66 -7.81 5.71 9.99
C ILE A 66 -6.75 6.44 9.14
N PRO A 67 -5.66 6.98 9.72
CA PRO A 67 -4.57 7.54 8.93
C PRO A 67 -3.96 6.57 7.88
N TYR A 68 -3.81 5.29 8.24
CA TYR A 68 -3.32 4.25 7.31
C TYR A 68 -4.28 4.07 6.14
N ILE A 69 -5.58 3.88 6.42
CA ILE A 69 -6.60 3.70 5.38
C ILE A 69 -6.63 4.92 4.45
N VAL A 70 -6.56 6.14 4.99
CA VAL A 70 -6.53 7.37 4.17
C VAL A 70 -5.30 7.39 3.26
N ALA A 71 -4.11 7.08 3.80
CA ALA A 71 -2.88 7.03 3.02
C ALA A 71 -2.93 5.97 1.91
N GLN A 72 -3.46 4.78 2.21
CA GLN A 72 -3.59 3.68 1.26
C GLN A 72 -4.58 4.00 0.15
N VAL A 73 -5.75 4.56 0.49
CA VAL A 73 -6.75 4.98 -0.51
C VAL A 73 -6.18 6.09 -1.39
N ALA A 74 -5.51 7.09 -0.81
CA ALA A 74 -4.84 8.14 -1.58
C ALA A 74 -3.76 7.57 -2.51
N GLY A 75 -2.97 6.60 -2.04
CA GLY A 75 -1.95 5.91 -2.83
C GLY A 75 -2.55 5.15 -4.01
N GLY A 76 -3.64 4.42 -3.78
CA GLY A 76 -4.36 3.71 -4.84
C GLY A 76 -4.97 4.65 -5.91
N LEU A 77 -5.52 5.79 -5.49
CA LEU A 77 -6.02 6.81 -6.43
C LEU A 77 -4.88 7.44 -7.24
N ALA A 78 -3.76 7.77 -6.60
CA ALA A 78 -2.58 8.29 -7.28
C ALA A 78 -2.02 7.29 -8.30
N ALA A 79 -2.00 5.99 -7.97
CA ALA A 79 -1.61 4.93 -8.89
C ALA A 79 -2.49 4.85 -10.13
N PHE A 80 -3.81 4.98 -9.96
CA PHE A 80 -4.74 4.99 -11.09
C PHE A 80 -4.50 6.17 -12.03
N GLU A 81 -4.27 7.37 -11.50
CA GLU A 81 -3.95 8.55 -12.33
C GLU A 81 -2.60 8.40 -13.04
N LEU A 82 -1.57 7.87 -12.37
CA LEU A 82 -0.28 7.56 -12.99
C LEU A 82 -0.42 6.53 -14.11
N TYR A 83 -1.22 5.48 -13.91
CA TYR A 83 -1.48 4.49 -14.94
C TYR A 83 -2.15 5.11 -16.16
N LYS A 84 -3.18 5.95 -15.97
CA LYS A 84 -3.82 6.68 -17.09
C LYS A 84 -2.85 7.57 -17.86
N MET A 85 -1.92 8.22 -17.17
CA MET A 85 -0.89 9.04 -17.82
C MET A 85 0.08 8.19 -18.65
N SER A 86 0.38 6.96 -18.23
CA SER A 86 1.28 6.04 -18.95
C SER A 86 0.70 5.48 -20.27
N LEU A 87 -0.61 5.64 -20.48
CA LEU A 87 -1.32 5.22 -21.69
C LEU A 87 -1.45 6.34 -22.73
N ARG A 88 -1.02 7.56 -22.40
CA ARG A 88 -1.00 8.71 -23.31
C ARG A 88 0.35 8.80 -24.01
#